data_AF-A0A2V7N7X7-F1
#
_entry.id   AF-A0A2V7N7X7-F1
#
_cell.length_a   1.000
_cell.length_b   1.000
_cell.length_c   1.000
_cell.angle_alpha   90.00
_cell.angle_beta   90.00
_cell.angle_gamma   90.00
#
_symmetry.space_group_name_H-M   'P 1'
#
loop_
_entity.id
_entity.type
_entity.pdbx_description
1 polymer ?
#
loop_
_entity_poly.entity_id
_entity_poly.type
_entity_poly.pdbx_seq_one_letter_code
_entity_poly.pdbx_strand_id
1 'polypeptide(L)'
;MIAADRTILDQRVVRADVLARVLREWKGRYVIEQVVLGDRTGLGDVRAHLALELPGVPISVVRETHTTLLARRRYFADHPPRGWRRLLPLSMQVPPEPYDDYAAVIILERFLEA
;
A
#
# COMPACT_ATOMS: atom_id res chain seq x y z
N MET A 1 -8.43 -2.20 4.71
CA MET A 1 -9.56 -1.45 5.28
C MET A 1 -9.17 -0.94 6.66
N ILE A 2 -9.42 0.33 6.93
CA ILE A 2 -9.10 0.96 8.23
C ILE A 2 -10.32 1.72 8.71
N ALA A 3 -10.62 1.57 9.98
CA ALA A 3 -11.67 2.33 10.64
C ALA A 3 -11.19 3.76 10.99
N ALA A 4 -12.12 4.66 11.28
CA ALA A 4 -11.81 6.05 11.63
C ALA A 4 -10.89 6.17 12.87
N ASP A 5 -10.92 5.18 13.77
CA ASP A 5 -10.05 5.08 14.95
C ASP A 5 -8.64 4.54 14.63
N ARG A 6 -8.30 4.36 13.36
CA ARG A 6 -7.03 3.84 12.83
C ARG A 6 -6.81 2.35 13.09
N THR A 7 -7.84 1.61 13.51
CA THR A 7 -7.77 0.16 13.64
C THR A 7 -7.79 -0.50 12.26
N ILE A 8 -6.85 -1.41 12.00
CA ILE A 8 -6.82 -2.22 10.77
C ILE A 8 -7.94 -3.26 10.86
N LEU A 9 -8.94 -3.14 10.00
CA LEU A 9 -10.07 -4.08 9.93
C LEU A 9 -9.81 -5.26 9.01
N ASP A 10 -9.05 -5.04 7.94
CA ASP A 10 -8.72 -6.06 6.94
C ASP A 10 -7.48 -5.65 6.14
N GLN A 11 -6.54 -6.57 5.96
CA GLN A 11 -5.33 -6.39 5.15
C GLN A 11 -5.09 -7.64 4.32
N ARG A 12 -4.95 -7.49 3.01
CA ARG A 12 -4.71 -8.60 2.08
C ARG A 12 -4.01 -8.14 0.81
N VAL A 13 -3.13 -8.99 0.28
CA VAL A 13 -2.56 -8.87 -1.07
C VAL A 13 -3.41 -9.72 -2.00
N VAL A 14 -3.97 -9.11 -3.03
CA VAL A 14 -4.88 -9.78 -3.97
C VAL A 14 -4.45 -9.52 -5.40
N ARG A 15 -4.68 -10.50 -6.26
CA ARG A 15 -4.47 -10.34 -7.70
C ARG A 15 -5.56 -9.45 -8.30
N ALA A 16 -5.24 -8.77 -9.40
CA ALA A 16 -6.16 -7.86 -10.08
C ALA A 16 -7.47 -8.54 -10.50
N ASP A 17 -7.43 -9.79 -10.97
CA ASP A 17 -8.60 -10.58 -11.38
C ASP A 17 -9.58 -10.86 -10.23
N VAL A 18 -9.10 -10.80 -8.99
CA VAL A 18 -9.89 -11.07 -7.78
C VAL A 18 -10.36 -9.78 -7.11
N LEU A 19 -9.81 -8.62 -7.49
CA LEU A 19 -10.05 -7.33 -6.85
C LEU A 19 -11.54 -6.97 -6.79
N ALA A 20 -12.28 -7.11 -7.89
CA ALA A 20 -13.70 -6.78 -7.95
C ALA A 20 -14.52 -7.58 -6.92
N ARG A 21 -14.20 -8.87 -6.73
CA ARG A 21 -14.87 -9.73 -5.74
C ARG A 21 -14.62 -9.23 -4.31
N VAL A 22 -13.39 -8.83 -4.01
CA VAL A 22 -13.00 -8.31 -2.69
C VAL A 22 -13.68 -6.98 -2.42
N LEU A 23 -13.77 -6.09 -3.41
CA LEU A 23 -14.47 -4.82 -3.27
C LEU A 23 -15.95 -5.01 -2.94
N ARG A 24 -16.62 -5.99 -3.57
CA ARG A 24 -18.02 -6.34 -3.23
C ARG A 24 -18.16 -6.88 -1.81
N GLU A 25 -17.23 -7.74 -1.38
CA GLU A 25 -17.20 -8.28 -0.02
C GLU A 25 -17.08 -7.13 1.00
N TRP A 26 -16.15 -6.20 0.78
CA TRP A 26 -15.97 -5.05 1.66
C TRP A 26 -17.16 -4.10 1.62
N LYS A 27 -17.74 -3.82 0.44
CA LYS A 27 -18.96 -3.02 0.32
C LYS A 27 -20.14 -3.60 1.10
N GLY A 28 -20.24 -4.94 1.15
CA GLY A 28 -21.30 -5.62 1.90
C GLY A 28 -21.07 -5.62 3.41
N ARG A 29 -19.82 -5.46 3.86
CA ARG A 29 -19.44 -5.57 5.28
C ARG A 29 -19.14 -4.22 5.94
N TYR A 30 -18.74 -3.22 5.17
CA TYR A 30 -18.26 -1.93 5.66
C TYR A 30 -18.83 -0.79 4.82
N VAL A 31 -19.08 0.35 5.47
CA VAL A 31 -19.33 1.62 4.78
C VAL A 31 -17.97 2.18 4.37
N ILE A 32 -17.75 2.34 3.07
CA ILE A 32 -16.49 2.85 2.52
C ILE A 32 -16.69 4.33 2.20
N GLU A 33 -16.06 5.20 2.97
CA GLU A 33 -16.18 6.66 2.80
C GLU A 33 -15.15 7.24 1.83
N GLN A 34 -13.99 6.61 1.72
CA GLN A 34 -12.90 7.06 0.85
C GLN A 34 -12.04 5.88 0.41
N VAL A 35 -11.53 5.96 -0.82
CA VAL A 35 -10.53 5.03 -1.33
C VAL A 35 -9.25 5.79 -1.63
N VAL A 36 -8.14 5.31 -1.08
CA VAL A 36 -6.81 5.84 -1.37
C VAL A 36 -6.09 4.87 -2.31
N LEU A 37 -5.60 5.38 -3.43
CA LEU A 37 -4.85 4.61 -4.43
C LEU A 37 -3.43 5.13 -4.56
N GLY A 38 -2.45 4.22 -4.60
CA GLY A 38 -1.09 4.54 -5.01
C GLY A 38 -1.00 4.75 -6.54
N ASP A 39 -0.13 5.65 -6.98
CA ASP A 39 0.16 6.01 -8.38
C ASP A 39 0.78 4.89 -9.24
N ARG A 40 1.17 3.75 -8.65
CA ARG A 40 1.88 2.67 -9.35
C ARG A 40 1.11 2.03 -10.52
N THR A 41 1.87 1.31 -11.35
CA THR A 41 1.44 0.58 -12.55
C THR A 41 0.15 -0.24 -12.31
N GLY A 42 -0.85 -0.06 -13.19
CA GLY A 42 -2.16 -0.74 -13.09
C GLY A 42 -3.31 0.16 -12.59
N LEU A 43 -3.06 1.46 -12.36
CA LEU A 43 -4.06 2.43 -11.91
C LEU A 43 -5.34 2.44 -12.77
N GLY A 44 -5.21 2.24 -14.09
CA GLY A 44 -6.34 2.24 -15.03
C GLY A 44 -7.37 1.15 -14.71
N ASP A 45 -6.91 -0.09 -14.61
CA ASP A 45 -7.79 -1.26 -14.37
C ASP A 45 -8.41 -1.19 -12.97
N VAL A 46 -7.60 -0.82 -11.97
CA VAL A 46 -8.07 -0.69 -10.58
C VAL A 46 -9.12 0.41 -10.44
N ARG A 47 -8.91 1.56 -11.09
CA ARG A 47 -9.87 2.68 -11.06
C ARG A 47 -11.17 2.32 -11.76
N ALA A 48 -11.11 1.55 -12.86
CA ALA A 48 -12.31 1.06 -13.53
C ALA A 48 -13.13 0.13 -12.62
N HIS A 49 -12.48 -0.80 -11.92
CA HIS A 49 -13.15 -1.68 -10.95
C HIS A 49 -13.75 -0.90 -9.78
N LEU A 50 -13.05 0.11 -9.27
CA LEU A 50 -13.56 0.95 -8.18
C LEU A 50 -14.76 1.79 -8.61
N ALA A 51 -14.71 2.39 -9.79
CA ALA A 51 -15.83 3.16 -10.32
C ALA A 51 -17.10 2.29 -10.53
N LEU A 52 -16.90 1.02 -10.91
CA LEU A 52 -18.00 0.06 -11.11
C LEU A 52 -18.59 -0.43 -9.78
N GLU A 53 -17.74 -0.84 -8.84
CA GLU A 53 -18.17 -1.52 -7.61
C GLU A 53 -18.52 -0.53 -6.48
N LEU A 54 -17.86 0.63 -6.43
CA LEU A 54 -18.02 1.69 -5.41
C LEU A 54 -18.42 3.02 -6.06
N PRO A 55 -19.59 3.10 -6.71
CA PRO A 55 -20.05 4.35 -7.33
C PRO A 55 -20.27 5.42 -6.25
N GLY A 56 -19.74 6.62 -6.48
CA GLY A 56 -19.91 7.77 -5.59
C GLY A 56 -18.91 7.87 -4.43
N VAL A 57 -18.04 6.87 -4.23
CA VAL A 57 -16.98 6.97 -3.22
C VAL A 57 -15.82 7.82 -3.77
N PRO A 58 -15.38 8.87 -3.06
CA PRO A 58 -14.24 9.67 -3.49
C PRO A 58 -12.95 8.83 -3.52
N ILE A 59 -12.25 8.91 -4.66
CA ILE A 59 -10.97 8.22 -4.89
C ILE A 59 -9.85 9.26 -4.86
N SER A 60 -8.95 9.16 -3.88
CA SER A 60 -7.76 10.00 -3.76
C SER A 60 -6.55 9.23 -4.26
N VAL A 61 -5.92 9.71 -5.33
CA VAL A 61 -4.67 9.13 -5.84
C VAL A 61 -3.50 9.81 -5.15
N VAL A 62 -2.75 9.05 -4.37
CA VAL A 62 -1.54 9.49 -3.68
C VAL A 62 -0.34 9.08 -4.52
N ARG A 63 0.45 10.08 -4.92
CA ARG A 63 1.67 9.85 -5.70
C ARG A 63 2.71 9.14 -4.84
N GLU A 64 3.01 7.89 -5.17
CA GLU A 64 4.07 7.09 -4.56
C GLU A 64 5.46 7.56 -5.03
N THR A 65 5.83 8.82 -4.80
CA THR A 65 7.22 9.25 -4.98
C THR A 65 7.99 8.92 -3.69
N HIS A 66 8.88 7.92 -3.77
CA HIS A 66 9.81 7.45 -2.72
C HIS A 66 9.32 6.35 -1.74
N THR A 67 8.19 5.68 -1.97
CA THR A 67 7.76 4.53 -1.14
C THR A 67 8.77 3.39 -1.15
N THR A 68 9.42 3.12 -2.29
CA THR A 68 10.47 2.10 -2.40
C THR A 68 11.72 2.43 -1.58
N LEU A 69 12.11 3.71 -1.52
CA LEU A 69 13.26 4.17 -0.73
C LEU A 69 12.97 4.16 0.78
N LEU A 70 11.76 4.53 1.17
CA LEU A 70 11.31 4.48 2.57
C LEU A 70 11.10 3.03 3.03
N ALA A 71 10.48 2.18 2.22
CA ALA A 71 10.31 0.75 2.49
C ALA A 71 11.67 0.06 2.67
N ARG A 72 12.64 0.39 1.81
CA ARG A 72 14.01 -0.10 1.91
C ARG A 72 14.71 0.40 3.18
N ARG A 73 14.53 1.67 3.56
CA ARG A 73 15.06 2.21 4.83
C ARG A 73 14.44 1.51 6.05
N ARG A 74 13.13 1.26 6.03
CA ARG A 74 12.41 0.55 7.10
C ARG A 74 12.90 -0.90 7.22
N TYR A 75 13.01 -1.62 6.10
CA TYR A 75 13.57 -2.97 6.06
C TYR A 75 14.98 -3.02 6.67
N PHE A 76 15.87 -2.08 6.33
CA PHE A 76 17.22 -2.06 6.92
C PHE A 76 17.26 -1.52 8.36
N ALA A 77 16.21 -0.86 8.85
CA ALA A 77 16.07 -0.54 10.27
C ALA A 77 15.70 -1.78 11.09
N ASP A 78 14.78 -2.60 10.59
CA ASP A 78 14.35 -3.84 11.24
C ASP A 78 15.36 -4.99 11.02
N HIS A 79 16.06 -4.98 9.87
CA HIS A 79 17.10 -5.94 9.48
C HIS A 79 18.41 -5.22 9.14
N PRO A 80 19.17 -4.76 10.15
CA PRO A 80 20.40 -4.03 9.91
C PRO A 80 21.40 -4.88 9.11
N PRO A 81 22.05 -4.31 8.08
CA PRO A 81 22.95 -5.07 7.22
C PRO A 81 24.18 -5.53 8.02
N ARG A 82 24.42 -6.85 8.02
CA ARG A 82 25.57 -7.49 8.70
C ARG A 82 26.70 -7.81 7.71
N GLY A 83 27.94 -7.84 8.20
CA GLY A 83 29.12 -8.18 7.39
C GLY A 83 29.52 -7.10 6.38
N TRP A 84 29.97 -7.51 5.19
CA TRP A 84 30.44 -6.61 4.11
C TRP A 84 29.36 -5.60 3.66
N ARG A 85 28.09 -5.95 3.82
CA ARG A 85 26.94 -5.08 3.54
C ARG A 85 26.88 -3.84 4.44
N ARG A 86 27.60 -3.79 5.56
CA ARG A 86 27.68 -2.60 6.42
C ARG A 86 28.47 -1.44 5.77
N LEU A 87 29.38 -1.75 4.85
CA LEU A 87 30.25 -0.76 4.20
C LEU A 87 29.60 -0.11 2.96
N LEU A 88 28.46 -0.63 2.51
CA LEU A 88 27.74 -0.09 1.36
C LEU A 88 26.67 0.92 1.81
N PRO A 89 26.51 2.07 1.11
CA PRO A 89 25.39 2.96 1.35
C PRO A 89 24.05 2.23 1.20
N LEU A 90 23.13 2.42 2.15
CA LEU A 90 21.80 1.77 2.16
C LEU A 90 20.99 2.03 0.88
N SER A 91 21.24 3.16 0.20
CA SER A 91 20.64 3.48 -1.10
C SER A 91 21.04 2.51 -2.22
N MET A 92 22.23 1.90 -2.13
CA MET A 92 22.77 0.95 -3.10
C MET A 92 22.49 -0.51 -2.74
N GLN A 93 21.91 -0.78 -1.57
CA GLN A 93 21.61 -2.14 -1.12
C GLN A 93 20.18 -2.52 -1.51
N VAL A 94 20.02 -3.66 -2.20
CA VAL A 94 18.71 -4.24 -2.50
C VAL A 94 18.37 -5.24 -1.40
N PRO A 95 17.19 -5.12 -0.73
CA PRO A 95 16.74 -6.12 0.23
C PRO A 95 16.73 -7.52 -0.41
N PRO A 96 17.25 -8.55 0.28
CA PRO A 96 17.30 -9.90 -0.24
C PRO A 96 15.92 -10.60 -0.25
N GLU A 97 14.94 -10.05 0.48
CA GLU A 97 13.57 -10.58 0.59
C GLU A 97 12.56 -9.65 -0.12
N PRO A 98 11.38 -10.17 -0.52
CA PRO A 98 10.31 -9.35 -1.07
C PRO A 98 9.86 -8.30 -0.03
N TYR A 99 10.05 -7.02 -0.34
CA TYR A 99 9.81 -5.90 0.58
C TYR A 99 8.66 -4.99 0.12
N ASP A 100 7.90 -5.43 -0.89
CA ASP A 100 6.81 -4.67 -1.51
C ASP A 100 5.65 -4.38 -0.52
N ASP A 101 5.47 -5.21 0.51
CA ASP A 101 4.43 -5.03 1.53
C ASP A 101 4.69 -3.82 2.44
N TYR A 102 5.96 -3.41 2.63
CA TYR A 102 6.32 -2.25 3.45
C TYR A 102 5.90 -0.93 2.80
N ALA A 103 5.83 -0.88 1.46
CA ALA A 103 5.37 0.32 0.75
C ALA A 103 3.92 0.66 1.10
N ALA A 104 3.06 -0.35 1.24
CA ALA A 104 1.66 -0.18 1.60
C ALA A 104 1.47 0.40 3.02
N VAL A 105 2.29 -0.05 3.98
CA VAL A 105 2.27 0.45 5.37
C VAL A 105 2.68 1.92 5.44
N ILE A 106 3.74 2.31 4.71
CA ILE A 106 4.25 3.69 4.72
C ILE A 106 3.25 4.68 4.09
N ILE A 107 2.52 4.26 3.04
CA ILE A 107 1.46 5.07 2.43
C ILE A 107 0.35 5.35 3.44
N LEU A 108 0.02 4.34 4.23
CA LEU A 108 -1.03 4.40 5.24
C LEU A 108 -0.64 5.31 6.41
N GLU A 109 0.59 5.19 6.91
CA GLU A 109 1.12 6.05 7.96
C GLU A 109 1.12 7.52 7.51
N ARG A 110 1.58 7.80 6.28
CA ARG A 110 1.58 9.18 5.73
C ARG A 110 0.18 9.75 5.54
N PHE A 111 -0.81 8.93 5.21
CA PHE A 111 -2.19 9.38 5.11
C PHE A 111 -2.79 9.71 6.48
N LEU A 112 -2.34 9.04 7.56
CA LEU A 112 -2.81 9.29 8.92
C LEU A 112 -2.09 10.44 9.64
N GLU A 113 -0.93 10.87 9.13
CA GLU A 113 -0.20 12.05 9.63
C GLU A 113 -0.58 13.37 8.94
N ALA A 114 -1.31 13.31 7.81
CA ALA A 114 -1.82 14.47 7.08
C ALA A 114 -3.21 14.89 7.57
#